data_AF-A0A9P8BWH0-F1
#
_entry.id   AF-A0A9P8BWH0-F1
#
_cell.length_a   1.000
_cell.length_b   1.000
_cell.length_c   1.000
_cell.angle_alpha   90.00
_cell.angle_beta   90.00
_cell.angle_gamma   90.00
#
_symmetry.space_group_name_H-M   'P 1'
#
loop_
_entity.id
_entity.type
_entity.pdbx_description
1 polymer ?
#
loop_
_entity_poly.entity_id
_entity_poly.type
_entity_poly.pdbx_seq_one_letter_code
_entity_poly.pdbx_strand_id
1 'polypeptide(L)' 'MFASSTTTQSPIHRSLPQAYAEILNDLNQKVISAQPQDVLQFCANYFNQKLEEQRIRFLVQGWVGSDGLDVHRMTRV' A
#
# COMPACT_ATOMS: atom_id res chain seq x y z
N MET A 1 42.19 36.68 -6.41
CA MET A 1 42.43 35.57 -7.36
C MET A 1 42.43 34.31 -6.50
N PHE A 2 41.47 33.38 -6.49
CA PHE A 2 40.59 32.84 -7.52
C PHE A 2 39.23 32.46 -6.90
N ALA A 3 38.15 32.71 -7.63
CA ALA A 3 36.83 32.20 -7.29
C ALA A 3 36.81 30.69 -7.56
N SER A 4 36.55 29.88 -6.53
CA SER A 4 36.22 28.46 -6.70
C SER A 4 34.72 28.30 -6.48
N SER A 5 34.01 28.28 -7.59
CA SER A 5 32.61 27.89 -7.70
C SER A 5 32.47 26.42 -7.31
N THR A 6 31.88 26.12 -6.16
CA THR A 6 31.35 24.79 -5.88
C THR A 6 29.84 24.88 -5.69
N THR A 7 29.19 24.72 -6.83
CA THR A 7 27.85 24.17 -7.04
C THR A 7 27.03 23.95 -5.77
N THR A 8 26.07 24.83 -5.55
CA THR A 8 24.90 24.61 -4.72
C THR A 8 24.14 23.39 -5.27
N GLN A 9 24.52 22.18 -4.85
CA GLN A 9 23.67 21.01 -5.07
C GLN A 9 22.58 21.03 -4.01
N SER A 10 21.50 21.76 -4.33
CA SER A 10 20.24 21.68 -3.59
C SER A 10 19.81 20.21 -3.54
N PRO A 11 19.69 19.59 -2.36
CA PRO A 11 19.18 18.23 -2.27
C PRO A 11 17.66 18.33 -2.38
N ILE A 12 17.13 18.46 -3.59
CA ILE A 12 15.76 18.01 -3.85
C ILE A 12 15.82 16.49 -3.90
N HIS A 13 16.03 15.88 -2.73
CA HIS A 13 15.62 14.50 -2.55
C HIS A 13 14.09 14.58 -2.59
N ARG A 14 13.51 14.20 -3.74
CA ARG A 14 12.08 13.89 -3.84
C ARG A 14 11.86 12.74 -2.85
N SER A 15 11.70 13.06 -1.57
CA SER A 15 11.33 12.11 -0.55
C SER A 15 9.98 11.57 -0.97
N LEU A 16 10.01 10.36 -1.49
CA LEU A 16 8.80 9.64 -1.83
C LEU A 16 7.94 9.61 -0.55
N PRO A 17 6.62 9.79 -0.65
CA PRO A 17 5.74 9.64 0.50
C PRO A 17 6.05 8.31 1.20
N GLN A 18 6.14 8.33 2.53
CA GLN A 18 6.55 7.17 3.33
C GLN A 18 5.74 5.91 2.96
N ALA A 19 4.43 6.06 2.78
CA ALA A 19 3.54 4.98 2.37
C ALA A 19 3.91 4.38 0.98
N TYR A 20 4.37 5.21 0.04
CA TYR A 20 4.79 4.73 -1.27
C TYR A 20 6.10 3.94 -1.19
N ALA A 21 7.06 4.41 -0.39
CA ALA A 21 8.31 3.70 -0.16
C ALA A 21 8.08 2.32 0.50
N GLU A 22 7.16 2.24 1.46
CA GLU A 22 6.77 0.98 2.11
C GLU A 22 6.16 -0.03 1.13
N ILE A 23 5.26 0.42 0.26
CA ILE A 23 4.65 -0.43 -0.77
C ILE A 23 5.71 -1.00 -1.72
N LEU A 24 6.66 -0.18 -2.16
CA LEU A 24 7.74 -0.65 -3.04
C LEU A 24 8.69 -1.61 -2.33
N ASN A 25 9.01 -1.38 -1.05
CA ASN A 25 9.83 -2.29 -0.27
C ASN A 25 9.18 -3.68 -0.11
N ASP A 26 7.88 -3.72 0.20
CA ASP A 26 7.11 -4.98 0.28
C ASP A 26 7.06 -5.71 -1.06
N LEU A 27 6.80 -5.00 -2.17
CA LEU A 27 6.84 -5.58 -3.50
C LEU A 27 8.21 -6.18 -3.83
N ASN A 28 9.30 -5.45 -3.57
CA ASN A 28 10.65 -5.91 -3.86
C ASN A 28 11.00 -7.19 -3.11
N GLN A 29 10.67 -7.28 -1.81
CA GLN A 29 10.87 -8.50 -1.02
C GLN A 29 10.12 -9.71 -1.62
N LYS A 30 8.88 -9.48 -2.06
CA LYS A 30 8.06 -10.52 -2.69
C LYS A 30 8.61 -10.96 -4.04
N VAL A 31 9.09 -10.04 -4.87
CA VAL A 31 9.71 -10.35 -6.17
C VAL A 31 11.00 -11.17 -5.99
N ILE A 32 11.87 -10.76 -5.05
CA ILE A 32 13.11 -11.50 -4.74
C ILE A 32 12.80 -12.93 -4.27
N SER A 33 11.78 -13.08 -3.44
CA SER A 33 11.39 -14.38 -2.88
C SER A 33 10.72 -15.29 -3.91
N ALA A 34 9.81 -14.74 -4.74
CA ALA A 34 9.03 -15.51 -5.69
C ALA A 34 9.75 -15.77 -7.02
N GLN A 35 10.76 -14.95 -7.36
CA GLN A 35 11.49 -14.99 -8.63
C GLN A 35 10.57 -15.21 -9.84
N PRO A 36 9.55 -14.35 -10.03
CA PRO A 36 8.54 -14.57 -11.06
C PRO A 36 9.17 -14.48 -12.45
N GLN A 37 8.79 -15.43 -13.32
CA GLN A 37 9.19 -15.41 -14.73
C GLN A 37 8.59 -14.19 -15.47
N ASP A 38 7.36 -13.81 -15.11
CA ASP A 38 6.69 -12.61 -15.60
C ASP A 38 6.59 -11.56 -14.49
N VAL A 39 7.58 -10.67 -14.46
CA VAL A 39 7.69 -9.62 -13.44
C VAL A 39 6.56 -8.60 -13.57
N LEU A 40 6.13 -8.25 -14.79
CA LEU A 40 5.07 -7.26 -15.00
C LEU A 40 3.73 -7.78 -14.51
N GLN A 41 3.38 -9.02 -14.85
CA GLN A 41 2.16 -9.65 -14.38
C GLN A 41 2.18 -9.81 -12.85
N PHE A 42 3.33 -10.15 -12.27
CA PHE A 42 3.47 -10.25 -10.81
C PHE A 42 3.20 -8.91 -10.13
N CYS A 43 3.80 -7.82 -10.62
CA CYS A 43 3.55 -6.47 -10.11
C CYS A 43 2.07 -6.09 -10.22
N ALA A 44 1.44 -6.35 -11.37
CA ALA A 44 0.02 -6.07 -11.58
C ALA A 44 -0.85 -6.83 -10.56
N ASN A 45 -0.58 -8.13 -10.37
CA ASN A 45 -1.30 -8.96 -9.41
C ASN A 45 -1.12 -8.46 -7.96
N TYR A 46 0.10 -8.08 -7.58
CA TYR A 46 0.39 -7.54 -6.25
C TYR A 46 -0.43 -6.27 -5.96
N PHE A 47 -0.45 -5.32 -6.89
CA PHE A 47 -1.21 -4.08 -6.70
C PHE A 47 -2.72 -4.32 -6.72
N ASN A 48 -3.22 -5.22 -7.56
CA ASN A 48 -4.63 -5.61 -7.56
C ASN A 48 -5.04 -6.22 -6.22
N GLN A 49 -4.21 -7.10 -5.65
CA GLN A 49 -4.47 -7.69 -4.32
C GLN A 49 -4.50 -6.61 -3.23
N LYS A 50 -3.52 -5.71 -3.20
CA LYS A 50 -3.49 -4.60 -2.23
C LYS A 50 -4.71 -3.69 -2.34
N LEU A 51 -5.16 -3.38 -3.56
CA LEU A 51 -6.36 -2.57 -3.80
C LEU A 51 -7.62 -3.28 -3.30
N GLU A 52 -7.73 -4.59 -3.53
CA GLU A 52 -8.86 -5.38 -3.06
C GLU A 52 -8.90 -5.42 -1.53
N GLU A 53 -7.76 -5.63 -0.86
CA GLU A 53 -7.66 -5.54 0.60
C GLU A 53 -8.11 -4.18 1.13
N GLN A 54 -7.73 -3.09 0.45
CA GLN A 54 -8.19 -1.74 0.81
C GLN A 54 -9.70 -1.60 0.66
N ARG A 55 -10.28 -2.07 -0.45
CA ARG A 55 -11.73 -2.03 -0.69
C ARG A 55 -12.51 -2.81 0.34
N ILE A 56 -12.05 -4.02 0.68
CA ILE A 56 -12.66 -4.84 1.74
C ILE A 56 -12.60 -4.12 3.07
N ARG A 57 -11.45 -3.51 3.42
CA ARG A 57 -11.33 -2.70 4.65
C ARG A 57 -12.31 -1.54 4.67
N PHE A 58 -12.49 -0.81 3.57
CA PHE A 58 -13.49 0.26 3.48
C PHE A 58 -14.91 -0.27 3.63
N LEU A 59 -15.23 -1.39 2.99
CA LEU A 59 -16.52 -2.04 3.11
C LEU A 59 -16.79 -2.41 4.57
N VAL A 60 -15.90 -3.19 5.20
CA VAL A 60 -16.01 -3.62 6.61
C VAL A 60 -16.13 -2.43 7.55
N GLN A 61 -15.37 -1.35 7.35
CA GLN A 61 -15.49 -0.12 8.14
C GLN A 61 -16.86 0.55 7.97
N GLY A 62 -17.46 0.46 6.78
CA GLY A 62 -18.82 0.93 6.50
C GLY A 62 -19.92 0.07 7.13
N TRP A 63 -19.73 -1.24 7.25
CA TRP A 63 -20.67 -2.14 7.95
C TRP A 63 -20.63 -1.97 9.48
N VAL A 64 -19.48 -1.60 10.06
CA VAL A 64 -19.35 -1.35 11.52
C VAL A 64 -20.13 -0.11 11.98
N GLY A 65 -20.60 0.74 11.06
CA GLY A 65 -21.35 1.97 11.37
C GLY A 65 -22.88 1.88 11.32
N SER A 66 -23.48 0.77 10.86
CA SER A 66 -24.95 0.70 10.63
C SER A 66 -25.65 -0.57 11.09
N ASP A 67 -24.95 -1.59 11.61
CA ASP A 67 -25.59 -2.79 12.17
C ASP A 67 -25.72 -2.74 13.69
N GLY A 68 -26.53 -1.78 14.14
CA GLY A 68 -27.24 -1.84 15.42
C GLY A 68 -28.58 -2.56 15.25
N LEU A 69 -28.57 -3.80 14.74
CA LEU A 69 -29.76 -4.66 14.71
C LEU A 69 -29.48 -5.99 15.43
N ASP A 70 -29.88 -5.99 16.69
CA ASP A 70 -30.33 -7.10 17.53
C ASP A 70 -30.30 -8.51 16.89
N VAL A 71 -29.22 -9.26 17.13
CA VAL A 71 -29.21 -10.72 16.97
C VAL A 71 -29.73 -11.47 18.23
N HIS A 72 -30.34 -10.77 19.19
CA HIS A 72 -30.75 -11.37 20.48
C HIS A 72 -32.25 -11.66 20.66
N ARG A 73 -33.08 -11.56 19.60
CA ARG A 73 -34.51 -11.92 19.67
C ARG A 73 -34.93 -12.99 18.67
N MET A 74 -34.15 -14.07 18.59
CA MET A 74 -34.52 -15.28 17.85
C MET A 74 -34.17 -16.55 18.63
N THR A 75 -34.51 -16.60 19.91
CA THR A 75 -34.76 -17.88 20.59
C THR A 75 -36.26 -18.02 20.77
N ARG A 76 -36.87 -18.61 19.75
CA ARG A 76 -38.20 -19.17 19.77
C ARG A 76 -38.08 -20.54 20.45
N VAL A 77 -38.50 -20.66 21.71
CA VAL A 77 -39.05 -21.89 22.32
C VAL A 77 -40.06 -21.48 23.38
#